data_AF-H8I7X5-F1
#
_entry.id   AF-H8I7X5-F1
#
_cell.length_a   1.000
_cell.length_b   1.000
_cell.length_c   1.000
_cell.angle_alpha   90.00
_cell.angle_beta   90.00
_cell.angle_gamma   90.00
#
_symmetry.space_group_name_H-M   'P 1'
#
loop_
_entity.id
_entity.type
_entity.pdbx_description
1 polymer ?
#
loop_
_entity_poly.entity_id
_entity_poly.type
_entity_poly.pdbx_seq_one_letter_code
_entity_poly.pdbx_strand_id
1 'polypeptide(L)' 'MRIPDDIEDLVLAFMEPEKKKELRWMTREEIDALILSEIDCALKPGYVEKDCDPSGFPYKVTPKGKEILQILSPCKRSGR' A
#
# COMPACT_ATOMS: atom_id res chain seq x y z
N MET A 1 14.61 -0.17 -3.47
CA MET A 1 13.60 0.06 -4.52
C MET A 1 12.43 0.76 -3.85
N ARG A 2 12.01 1.95 -4.31
CA ARG A 2 10.96 2.70 -3.62
C ARG A 2 9.58 2.16 -4.01
N ILE A 3 8.75 1.87 -3.02
CA ILE A 3 7.35 1.46 -3.22
C ILE A 3 6.55 2.68 -3.70
N PRO A 4 5.74 2.56 -4.77
CA PRO A 4 4.82 3.62 -5.17
C PRO A 4 3.84 4.00 -4.04
N ASP A 5 3.64 5.30 -3.81
CA ASP A 5 2.77 5.81 -2.73
C ASP A 5 1.35 5.23 -2.79
N ASP A 6 0.79 5.04 -3.99
CA ASP A 6 -0.54 4.44 -4.18
C ASP A 6 -0.64 2.99 -3.65
N ILE A 7 0.44 2.22 -3.80
CA ILE A 7 0.50 0.83 -3.32
C ILE A 7 0.70 0.81 -1.81
N GLU A 8 1.59 1.68 -1.32
CA GLU A 8 1.78 1.88 0.12
C GLU A 8 0.47 2.24 0.81
N ASP A 9 -0.27 3.23 0.30
CA ASP A 9 -1.56 3.64 0.88
C ASP A 9 -2.59 2.51 0.91
N LEU A 10 -2.67 1.69 -0.15
CA LEU A 10 -3.56 0.54 -0.19
C LEU A 10 -3.16 -0.52 0.84
N VAL A 11 -1.89 -0.91 0.88
CA VAL A 11 -1.42 -1.91 1.85
C VAL A 11 -1.62 -1.40 3.27
N LEU A 12 -1.23 -0.15 3.55
CA LEU A 12 -1.43 0.47 4.86
C LEU A 12 -2.90 0.61 5.23
N ALA A 13 -3.83 0.76 4.28
CA ALA A 13 -5.26 0.81 4.60
C ALA A 13 -5.77 -0.55 5.11
N PHE A 14 -5.40 -1.64 4.44
CA PHE A 14 -5.90 -2.99 4.72
C PHE A 14 -5.03 -3.82 5.67
N MET A 15 -3.82 -3.36 6.00
CA MET A 15 -2.96 -3.98 6.99
C MET A 15 -3.60 -3.94 8.38
N GLU A 16 -3.27 -4.93 9.21
CA GLU A 16 -3.75 -5.02 10.59
C GLU A 16 -3.31 -3.81 11.43
N PRO A 17 -4.20 -3.28 12.31
CA PRO A 17 -3.90 -2.09 13.10
C PRO A 17 -2.76 -2.28 14.10
N GLU A 18 -2.47 -3.52 14.51
CA GLU A 18 -1.36 -3.83 15.42
C GLU A 18 0.00 -3.56 14.75
N LYS A 19 0.17 -4.02 13.51
CA LYS A 19 1.38 -3.78 12.70
C LYS A 19 1.57 -2.28 12.40
N LYS A 20 0.47 -1.51 12.29
CA LYS A 20 0.54 -0.04 12.11
C LYS A 20 1.10 0.71 13.33
N LYS A 21 0.91 0.19 14.54
CA LYS A 21 1.44 0.81 15.76
C LYS A 21 2.96 0.73 15.83
N GLU A 22 3.53 -0.30 15.21
CA GLU A 22 4.97 -0.54 15.18
C GLU A 22 5.70 0.32 14.13
N LEU A 23 4.99 0.79 13.10
CA LEU A 23 5.53 1.65 12.03
C LEU A 23 6.31 2.87 12.56
N ARG A 24 5.88 3.45 13.70
CA ARG A 24 6.52 4.62 14.29
C ARG A 24 7.96 4.36 14.79
N TRP A 25 8.32 3.09 14.97
CA TRP A 25 9.61 2.66 15.47
C TRP A 25 10.48 2.01 14.40
N MET A 26 9.95 1.86 13.18
CA MET A 26 10.62 1.22 12.06
C MET A 26 11.31 2.25 11.18
N THR A 27 12.46 1.87 10.65
CA THR A 27 13.14 2.59 9.57
C THR A 27 12.34 2.49 8.27
N ARG A 28 12.64 3.36 7.30
CA ARG A 28 11.97 3.32 6.00
C ARG A 28 12.15 1.98 5.29
N GLU A 29 13.33 1.36 5.42
CA GLU A 29 13.65 0.05 4.83
C GLU A 29 12.81 -1.07 5.46
N GLU A 30 12.62 -1.03 6.77
CA GLU A 30 11.77 -1.96 7.50
C GLU A 30 10.29 -1.78 7.13
N ILE A 31 9.84 -0.54 6.95
CA ILE A 31 8.49 -0.23 6.47
C ILE A 31 8.29 -0.78 5.06
N ASP A 32 9.23 -0.55 4.14
CA ASP A 32 9.14 -1.07 2.78
C ASP A 32 9.10 -2.62 2.78
N ALA A 33 9.92 -3.27 3.63
CA ALA A 33 9.90 -4.72 3.78
C ALA A 33 8.58 -5.24 4.35
N LEU A 34 8.00 -4.54 5.33
CA LEU A 34 6.70 -4.87 5.90
C LEU A 34 5.59 -4.73 4.86
N ILE A 35 5.57 -3.64 4.09
CA ILE A 35 4.59 -3.42 3.01
C ILE A 35 4.67 -4.56 1.98
N LEU A 36 5.88 -5.00 1.62
CA LEU A 36 6.07 -6.14 0.70
C LEU A 36 5.59 -7.46 1.31
N SER A 37 5.80 -7.68 2.60
CA SER A 37 5.30 -8.87 3.32
C SER A 37 3.76 -8.88 3.37
N GLU A 38 3.14 -7.71 3.50
CA GLU A 38 1.70 -7.54 3.67
C GLU A 38 0.98 -7.19 2.36
N ILE A 39 1.66 -7.24 1.21
CA ILE A 39 1.09 -6.92 -0.11
C ILE A 39 -0.14 -7.78 -0.43
N ASP A 40 -0.19 -8.98 0.14
CA ASP A 40 -1.28 -9.93 -0.01
C ASP A 40 -2.63 -9.37 0.48
N CYS A 41 -2.63 -8.47 1.47
CA CYS A 41 -3.82 -7.77 1.97
C CYS A 41 -4.46 -6.88 0.89
N ALA A 42 -3.68 -6.36 -0.06
CA ALA A 42 -4.19 -5.61 -1.21
C ALA A 42 -4.33 -6.47 -2.48
N LEU A 43 -3.56 -7.55 -2.60
CA LEU A 43 -3.55 -8.46 -3.74
C LEU A 43 -4.80 -9.36 -3.76
N LYS A 44 -5.12 -10.05 -2.66
CA LYS A 44 -6.30 -10.95 -2.55
C LYS A 44 -7.62 -10.28 -2.91
N PRO A 45 -7.95 -9.07 -2.42
CA PRO A 45 -9.18 -8.38 -2.81
C PRO A 45 -9.13 -7.78 -4.24
N GLY A 46 -7.99 -7.85 -4.92
CA GLY A 46 -7.80 -7.38 -6.29
C GLY A 46 -7.60 -5.87 -6.42
N TYR A 47 -7.06 -5.20 -5.39
CA TYR A 47 -6.72 -3.77 -5.46
C TYR A 47 -5.36 -3.51 -6.12
N VAL A 48 -4.45 -4.46 -5.98
CA VAL A 48 -3.19 -4.51 -6.73
C VAL A 48 -3.11 -5.82 -7.48
N GLU A 49 -2.35 -5.84 -8.57
CA GLU A 49 -2.04 -7.04 -9.35
C GLU A 49 -0.54 -7.07 -9.64
N LYS A 50 -0.01 -8.27 -9.94
CA LYS A 50 1.38 -8.39 -10.38
C LYS A 50 1.56 -7.68 -11.71
N ASP A 51 2.60 -6.87 -11.80
CA ASP A 51 2.98 -6.26 -13.06
C ASP A 51 4.05 -7.13 -13.73
N CYS A 52 3.89 -7.37 -15.04
CA CYS A 52 4.82 -8.19 -15.81
C CYS A 52 5.99 -7.36 -16.37
N ASP A 53 6.05 -6.06 -16.07
CA ASP A 53 7.12 -5.19 -16.52
C ASP A 53 8.38 -5.41 -15.66
N PRO A 54 9.52 -5.81 -16.27
CA PRO A 54 10.74 -6.09 -15.52
C PRO A 54 11.51 -4.82 -15.11
N SER A 55 11.10 -3.64 -15.56
CA SER A 55 11.80 -2.36 -15.32
C SER A 55 11.19 -1.57 -14.15
N GLY A 56 10.03 -2.00 -13.63
CA GLY A 56 9.24 -1.30 -12.63
C GLY A 56 9.06 -2.04 -11.31
N PHE A 57 8.24 -1.47 -10.43
CA PHE A 57 7.79 -2.14 -9.22
C PHE A 57 6.92 -3.35 -9.60
N PRO A 58 7.09 -4.54 -8.97
CA PRO A 58 6.47 -5.80 -9.42
C PRO A 58 4.95 -5.87 -9.24
N TYR A 59 4.31 -4.78 -8.82
CA TYR A 59 2.88 -4.67 -8.64
C TYR A 59 2.38 -3.34 -9.20
N LYS A 60 1.14 -3.34 -9.70
CA LYS A 60 0.43 -2.14 -10.11
C LYS A 60 -0.95 -2.09 -9.46
N VAL A 61 -1.48 -0.87 -9.34
CA VAL A 61 -2.81 -0.63 -8.80
C VAL A 61 -3.85 -0.90 -9.89
N THR A 62 -4.84 -1.74 -9.57
CA THR A 62 -5.96 -2.06 -10.47
C THR A 62 -6.96 -0.89 -10.52
N PRO A 63 -7.90 -0.85 -11.49
CA PRO A 63 -8.98 0.13 -11.47
C PRO A 63 -9.75 0.14 -10.14
N LYS A 64 -10.00 -1.04 -9.57
CA LYS A 64 -10.66 -1.19 -8.26
C LYS A 64 -9.84 -0.59 -7.12
N GLY A 65 -8.52 -0.79 -7.13
CA GLY A 65 -7.61 -0.17 -6.16
C GLY A 65 -7.61 1.37 -6.25
N LYS A 66 -7.70 1.92 -7.47
CA LYS A 66 -7.84 3.38 -7.67
C LYS A 66 -9.14 3.93 -7.08
N GLU A 67 -10.25 3.21 -7.21
CA GLU A 67 -11.52 3.60 -6.57
C GLU A 67 -11.38 3.64 -5.04
N ILE A 68 -10.73 2.64 -4.45
CA ILE A 68 -10.47 2.63 -3.01
C ILE A 68 -9.56 3.80 -2.60
N LEU A 69 -8.50 4.10 -3.36
CA LEU A 69 -7.63 5.25 -3.09
C LEU A 69 -8.41 6.57 -3.13
N GLN A 70 -9.39 6.70 -4.02
CA GLN A 70 -10.27 7.87 -4.04
C GLN A 70 -11.18 7.95 -2.81
N ILE A 71 -11.59 6.81 -2.24
CA ILE A 71 -12.36 6.76 -0.98
C ILE A 71 -11.47 7.07 0.23
N LEU A 72 -10.21 6.64 0.21
CA LEU A 72 -9.22 6.90 1.27
C LEU A 72 -8.69 8.35 1.22
N SER A 73 -8.63 8.97 0.04
CA SER A 73 -8.16 10.35 -0.18
C SER A 73 -8.88 11.44 0.61
N PRO A 74 -10.23 11.47 0.75
CA PRO A 74 -10.91 12.47 1.57
C PRO A 74 -10.57 12.36 3.07
N CYS A 75 -10.13 11.20 3.56
CA CYS A 75 -9.61 11.07 4.94
C CYS A 75 -8.27 11.78 5.16
N LYS A 76 -7.51 12.12 4.10
CA LYS A 76 -6.29 12.94 4.19
C LYS A 76 -6.56 14.46 4.18
N ARG A 77 -7.78 14.90 3.86
CA ARG A 77 -8.11 16.33 3.61
C ARG A 77 -8.79 17.06 4.78
N SER A 78 -9.17 16.36 5.85
CA SER A 78 -9.83 16.97 7.03
C SER A 78 -8.85 17.12 8.20
N GLY A 79 -7.85 17.97 8.02
CA GLY A 79 -6.87 18.33 9.04
C GLY A 79 -6.29 19.70 8.74
N ARG A 80 -7.15 20.72 8.68
CA ARG A 80 -6.76 22.12 8.65
C ARG A 80 -7.57 22.91 9.65
#